data_AF-A0A7W8WCQ2-F1
#
_entry.id   AF-A0A7W8WCQ2-F1
#
_cell.length_a   1.000
_cell.length_b   1.000
_cell.length_c   1.000
_cell.angle_alpha   90.00
_cell.angle_beta   90.00
_cell.angle_gamma   90.00
#
_symmetry.space_group_name_H-M   'P 1'
#
loop_
_entity.id
_entity.type
_entity.pdbx_description
1 polymer ?
#
loop_
_entity_poly.entity_id
_entity_poly.type
_entity_poly.pdbx_seq_one_letter_code
_entity_poly.pdbx_strand_id
1 'polypeptide(L)'
;MPRYKVPFAAFQRALELARSVDAGNLKAPFAERALREEFPEMSPRAAQGYIGSYLAMRRGTQRFGTTIAADAWRLYLADIANLGPGQLSVALDAFLSHIVYL
;
A
#
# COMPACT_ATOMS: atom_id res chain seq x y z
N MET A 1 4.04 13.24 -22.50
CA MET A 1 4.98 12.36 -21.77
C MET A 1 4.27 11.05 -21.44
N PRO A 2 4.84 9.88 -21.77
CA PRO A 2 4.29 8.62 -21.27
C PRO A 2 4.35 8.63 -19.74
N ARG A 3 3.22 8.34 -19.08
CA ARG A 3 3.20 8.17 -17.62
C ARG A 3 3.98 6.90 -17.30
N TYR A 4 4.96 6.99 -16.40
CA TYR A 4 5.65 5.80 -15.88
C TYR A 4 4.61 4.81 -15.36
N LYS A 5 4.57 3.62 -15.97
CA LYS A 5 3.70 2.54 -15.53
C LYS A 5 4.47 1.74 -14.50
N VAL A 6 4.07 1.90 -13.24
CA VAL A 6 4.69 1.16 -12.13
C VAL A 6 4.56 -0.35 -12.40
N PRO A 7 5.66 -1.12 -12.40
CA PRO A 7 5.63 -2.54 -12.69
C PRO A 7 4.99 -3.32 -11.53
N PHE A 8 4.36 -4.47 -11.84
CA PHE A 8 3.70 -5.29 -10.83
C PHE A 8 4.64 -5.75 -9.70
N ALA A 9 5.91 -6.02 -10.03
CA ALA A 9 6.95 -6.35 -9.05
C ALA A 9 7.12 -5.27 -7.97
N ALA A 10 6.91 -4.00 -8.31
CA ALA A 10 6.96 -2.93 -7.32
C ALA A 10 5.80 -2.98 -6.32
N PHE A 11 4.63 -3.49 -6.72
CA PHE A 11 3.50 -3.67 -5.80
C PHE A 11 3.78 -4.81 -4.81
N GLN A 12 4.36 -5.92 -5.28
CA GLN A 12 4.78 -7.03 -4.42
C GLN A 12 5.83 -6.57 -3.42
N ARG A 13 6.84 -5.83 -3.89
CA ARG A 13 7.88 -5.31 -3.03
C ARG A 13 7.34 -4.31 -2.01
N ALA A 14 6.44 -3.43 -2.42
CA ALA A 14 5.79 -2.50 -1.51
C ALA A 14 5.00 -3.24 -0.42
N LEU A 15 4.28 -4.32 -0.76
CA LEU A 15 3.58 -5.16 0.21
C LEU A 15 4.55 -5.76 1.25
N GLU A 16 5.66 -6.35 0.80
CA GLU A 16 6.67 -6.93 1.70
C GLU A 16 7.22 -5.89 2.69
N LEU A 17 7.60 -4.72 2.18
CA LEU A 17 8.12 -3.63 2.98
C LEU A 17 7.06 -3.09 3.94
N ALA A 18 5.81 -2.95 3.50
CA ALA A 18 4.71 -2.50 4.33
C ALA A 18 4.38 -3.51 5.44
N ARG A 19 4.47 -4.82 5.17
CA ARG A 19 4.36 -5.87 6.20
C ARG A 19 5.48 -5.79 7.23
N SER A 20 6.71 -5.51 6.80
CA SER A 20 7.83 -5.28 7.71
C SER A 20 7.61 -4.04 8.60
N VAL A 21 6.95 -3.01 8.07
CA VAL A 21 6.57 -1.82 8.84
C VAL A 21 5.46 -2.12 9.83
N ASP A 22 4.42 -2.87 9.40
CA ASP A 22 3.31 -3.28 10.27
C ASP A 22 3.79 -4.15 11.44
N ALA A 23 4.77 -5.03 11.18
CA ALA A 23 5.40 -5.87 12.20
C ALA A 23 6.37 -5.09 13.13
N GLY A 24 6.62 -3.80 12.89
CA GLY A 24 7.55 -2.99 13.68
C GLY A 24 9.05 -3.22 13.38
N ASN A 25 9.36 -4.05 12.38
CA ASN A 25 10.74 -4.39 12.01
C ASN A 25 11.43 -3.29 11.18
N LEU A 26 10.65 -2.40 10.57
CA LEU A 26 11.14 -1.32 9.71
C LEU A 26 10.30 -0.05 9.94
N LYS A 27 10.90 1.13 9.84
CA LYS A 27 10.13 2.40 9.86
C LYS A 27 9.67 2.76 8.44
N ALA A 28 8.48 3.33 8.31
CA ALA A 28 7.89 3.69 7.01
C ALA A 28 8.82 4.52 6.10
N PRO A 29 9.54 5.56 6.58
CA PRO A 29 10.45 6.32 5.70
C PRO A 29 11.58 5.48 5.11
N PHE A 30 12.05 4.45 5.83
CA PHE A 30 13.08 3.54 5.33
C PHE A 30 12.51 2.55 4.31
N ALA A 31 11.28 2.07 4.51
CA ALA A 31 10.56 1.26 3.53
C ALA A 31 10.33 2.02 2.22
N GLU A 32 9.85 3.26 2.30
CA GLU A 32 9.63 4.13 1.14
C GLU A 32 10.91 4.41 0.36
N ARG A 33 12.02 4.63 1.08
CA ARG A 33 13.34 4.80 0.47
C ARG A 33 13.82 3.53 -0.22
N ALA A 34 13.76 2.38 0.46
CA ALA A 34 14.17 1.09 -0.10
C ALA A 34 13.38 0.74 -1.37
N LEU A 35 12.06 0.98 -1.35
CA LEU A 35 11.21 0.78 -2.53
C LEU A 35 11.67 1.63 -3.72
N ARG A 36 12.11 2.87 -3.49
CA ARG A 36 12.62 3.75 -4.54
C ARG A 36 14.03 3.41 -5.00
N GLU A 37 14.87 2.86 -4.13
CA GLU A 37 16.20 2.38 -4.52
C GLU A 37 16.08 1.20 -5.51
N GLU A 38 15.08 0.33 -5.32
CA GLU A 38 14.78 -0.79 -6.22
C GLU A 38 14.00 -0.36 -7.48
N PHE A 39 13.18 0.69 -7.37
CA PHE A 39 12.37 1.23 -8.48
C PHE A 39 12.58 2.76 -8.62
N PRO A 40 13.72 3.19 -9.20
CA PRO A 40 14.14 4.61 -9.19
C PRO A 40 13.22 5.55 -9.97
N GLU A 41 12.46 5.05 -10.95
CA GLU A 41 11.45 5.83 -11.69
C GLU A 41 10.19 6.11 -10.85
N MET A 42 10.03 5.46 -9.70
CA MET A 42 8.93 5.71 -8.77
C MET A 42 9.11 7.04 -8.01
N SER A 43 8.09 7.89 -8.08
CA SER A 43 8.10 9.15 -7.32
C SER A 43 8.01 8.91 -5.81
N PRO A 44 8.52 9.83 -4.97
CA PRO A 44 8.35 9.76 -3.50
C PRO A 44 6.90 9.60 -3.08
N ARG A 45 6.00 10.37 -3.70
CA ARG A 45 4.56 10.32 -3.42
C ARG A 45 3.96 8.96 -3.78
N ALA A 46 4.40 8.32 -4.86
CA ALA A 46 3.95 6.99 -5.21
C ALA A 46 4.44 5.95 -4.20
N ALA A 47 5.70 5.99 -3.79
CA ALA A 47 6.25 5.07 -2.78
C ALA A 47 5.52 5.19 -1.44
N GLN A 48 5.34 6.42 -0.95
CA GLN A 48 4.52 6.72 0.23
C GLN A 48 3.09 6.20 0.07
N GLY A 49 2.49 6.41 -1.10
CA GLY A 49 1.15 5.92 -1.42
C GLY A 49 1.04 4.40 -1.31
N TYR A 50 1.97 3.65 -1.91
CA TYR A 50 1.93 2.18 -1.89
C TYR A 50 2.12 1.62 -0.48
N ILE A 51 3.12 2.09 0.27
CA ILE A 51 3.36 1.63 1.66
C ILE A 51 2.22 2.07 2.58
N GLY A 52 1.85 3.34 2.52
CA GLY A 52 0.84 3.94 3.37
C GLY A 52 -0.55 3.34 3.18
N SER A 53 -0.93 2.99 1.95
CA SER A 53 -2.27 2.41 1.67
C SER A 53 -2.46 1.06 2.33
N TYR A 54 -1.44 0.20 2.33
CA TYR A 54 -1.49 -1.08 3.02
C TYR A 54 -1.62 -0.88 4.54
N LEU A 55 -0.79 0.00 5.12
CA LEU A 55 -0.84 0.32 6.55
C LEU A 55 -2.19 0.93 6.97
N ALA A 56 -2.76 1.78 6.11
CA ALA A 56 -4.07 2.35 6.33
C ALA A 56 -5.16 1.26 6.39
N MET A 57 -5.16 0.30 5.45
CA MET A 57 -6.08 -0.85 5.52
C MET A 57 -5.89 -1.68 6.78
N ARG A 58 -4.65 -2.03 7.12
CA ARG A 58 -4.32 -2.84 8.30
C ARG A 58 -4.82 -2.20 9.59
N ARG A 59 -4.83 -0.88 9.65
CA ARG A 59 -5.23 -0.09 10.82
C ARG A 59 -6.69 0.38 10.78
N GLY A 60 -7.43 0.14 9.70
CA GLY A 60 -8.77 0.69 9.51
C GLY A 60 -8.80 2.21 9.40
N THR A 61 -7.72 2.82 8.89
CA THR A 61 -7.65 4.28 8.76
C THR A 61 -8.61 4.76 7.68
N GLN A 62 -9.56 5.61 8.05
CA GLN A 62 -10.55 6.17 7.14
C GLN A 62 -10.02 7.43 6.42
N ARG A 63 -10.57 7.71 5.23
CA ARG A 63 -10.37 8.95 4.47
C ARG A 63 -8.90 9.36 4.23
N PHE A 64 -8.02 8.41 3.94
CA PHE A 64 -6.64 8.71 3.60
C PHE A 64 -6.51 9.09 2.11
N GLY A 65 -5.79 10.18 1.82
CA GLY A 65 -5.68 10.74 0.47
C GLY A 65 -4.49 10.21 -0.32
N THR A 66 -4.70 9.16 -1.11
CA THR A 66 -3.68 8.59 -2.00
C THR A 66 -4.29 8.10 -3.31
N THR A 67 -3.48 7.81 -4.31
CA THR A 67 -3.97 7.18 -5.54
C THR A 67 -2.91 6.19 -5.99
N ILE A 68 -3.23 4.90 -5.85
CA ILE A 68 -2.36 3.81 -6.28
C ILE A 68 -3.08 2.94 -7.32
N ALA A 69 -2.32 2.12 -8.04
CA ALA A 69 -2.86 1.22 -9.04
C ALA A 69 -3.86 0.21 -8.44
N ALA A 70 -4.94 -0.09 -9.19
CA ALA A 70 -5.95 -1.10 -8.83
C ALA A 70 -5.33 -2.47 -8.50
N ASP A 71 -4.28 -2.87 -9.22
CA ASP A 71 -3.59 -4.14 -8.98
C ASP A 71 -2.93 -4.20 -7.59
N ALA A 72 -2.44 -3.08 -7.07
CA ALA A 72 -1.89 -3.01 -5.72
C ALA A 72 -3.00 -3.14 -4.66
N TRP A 73 -4.15 -2.48 -4.87
CA TRP A 73 -5.33 -2.65 -4.00
C TRP A 73 -5.76 -4.12 -3.92
N ARG A 74 -5.85 -4.79 -5.07
CA ARG A 74 -6.22 -6.22 -5.15
C ARG A 74 -5.22 -7.10 -4.40
N LEU A 75 -3.93 -6.84 -4.56
CA LEU A 75 -2.86 -7.58 -3.88
C LEU A 75 -2.98 -7.43 -2.35
N TYR A 76 -3.21 -6.22 -1.87
CA TYR A 76 -3.28 -5.93 -0.43
C TYR A 76 -4.50 -6.58 0.22
N LEU A 77 -5.67 -6.51 -0.43
CA LEU A 77 -6.88 -7.18 0.06
C LEU A 77 -6.71 -8.70 0.09
N ALA A 78 -6.05 -9.28 -0.92
CA ALA A 78 -5.76 -10.71 -0.94
C ALA A 78 -4.82 -11.13 0.20
N ASP A 79 -3.79 -10.34 0.50
CA ASP A 79 -2.89 -10.58 1.63
C ASP A 79 -3.64 -10.49 2.97
N ILE A 80 -4.42 -9.44 3.18
CA ILE A 80 -5.18 -9.22 4.43
C ILE A 80 -6.28 -10.28 4.61
N ALA A 81 -6.89 -10.79 3.54
CA ALA A 81 -7.86 -11.87 3.61
C ALA A 81 -7.29 -13.13 4.29
N ASN A 82 -6.00 -13.40 4.13
CA ASN A 82 -5.34 -14.54 4.80
C ASN A 82 -5.23 -14.37 6.32
N LEU A 83 -5.41 -13.16 6.85
CA LEU A 83 -5.41 -12.87 8.29
C LEU A 83 -6.78 -13.12 8.94
N GLY A 84 -7.80 -13.45 8.14
CA GLY A 84 -9.13 -13.81 8.59
C GLY A 84 -10.21 -12.74 8.36
N PRO A 85 -11.49 -13.10 8.53
CA PRO A 85 -12.62 -12.29 8.09
C PRO A 85 -12.75 -10.96 8.84
N GLY A 86 -12.37 -10.90 10.12
CA GLY A 86 -12.40 -9.66 10.90
C GLY A 86 -11.43 -8.60 10.35
N GLN A 87 -10.19 -9.01 10.03
CA GLN A 87 -9.18 -8.12 9.46
C GLN A 87 -9.58 -7.68 8.04
N LEU A 88 -10.14 -8.59 7.25
CA LEU A 88 -10.66 -8.28 5.93
C LEU A 88 -11.80 -7.25 6.00
N SER A 89 -12.73 -7.38 6.94
CA SER A 89 -13.82 -6.42 7.13
C SER A 89 -13.30 -5.01 7.41
N VAL A 90 -12.29 -4.88 8.28
CA VAL A 90 -11.66 -3.58 8.60
C VAL A 90 -10.97 -2.98 7.37
N ALA A 91 -10.23 -3.79 6.61
CA ALA A 91 -9.56 -3.34 5.40
C ALA A 91 -10.55 -2.90 4.30
N LEU A 92 -11.66 -3.61 4.15
CA LEU A 92 -12.72 -3.25 3.20
C LEU A 92 -13.40 -1.94 3.58
N ASP A 93 -13.67 -1.70 4.87
CA ASP A 93 -14.21 -0.40 5.32
C ASP A 93 -13.25 0.76 5.00
N ALA A 94 -11.96 0.59 5.28
CA ALA A 94 -10.93 1.57 4.94
C ALA A 94 -10.84 1.82 3.42
N PHE A 95 -10.93 0.76 2.62
CA PHE A 95 -10.92 0.85 1.15
C PHE A 95 -12.16 1.57 0.61
N LEU A 96 -13.36 1.26 1.11
CA LEU A 96 -14.60 1.94 0.73
C LEU A 96 -14.55 3.43 1.12
N SER A 97 -14.09 3.73 2.33
CA SER A 97 -13.87 5.10 2.80
C SER A 97 -12.91 5.88 1.89
N HIS A 98 -11.87 5.22 1.39
CA HIS A 98 -10.93 5.79 0.45
C HIS A 98 -11.57 6.13 -0.90
N ILE A 99 -12.39 5.24 -1.47
CA ILE A 99 -13.11 5.49 -2.73
C ILE A 99 -14.02 6.71 -2.61
N VAL A 100 -14.75 6.84 -1.50
CA VAL A 100 -15.67 7.98 -1.26
C VAL A 100 -14.92 9.31 -1.11
N TYR A 101 -13.66 9.27 -0.67
CA TYR A 101 -12.85 10.45 -0.45
C TYR A 101 -12.25 11.03 -1.75
N LEU A 102 -12.07 10.20 -2.79
CA LEU A 102 -11.58 10.61 -4.11
C LEU A 102 -12.65 11.32 -4.94
#